data_AF-A0A0Q8DK65-F1
#
_entry.id   AF-A0A0Q8DK65-F1
#
_cell.length_a   1.000
_cell.length_b   1.000
_cell.length_c   1.000
_cell.angle_alpha   90.00
_cell.angle_beta   90.00
_cell.angle_gamma   90.00
#
_symmetry.space_group_name_H-M   'P 1'
#
loop_
_entity.id
_entity.type
_entity.pdbx_description
1 polymer ?
#
loop_
_entity_poly.entity_id
_entity_poly.type
_entity_poly.pdbx_seq_one_letter_code
_entity_poly.pdbx_strand_id
1 'polypeptide(L)'
;MALKRMGFEGRLVSHGMRSIASTILNEQGWDPELIEVALAHVDKDEVRSAYNRADYIERRRPMMIWWSEHIQQAATGSLSVAAVQGTRGMKVVSMR
;
A
#
# COMPACT_ATOMS: atom_id res chain seq x y z
N MET A 1 19.05 4.15 1.40
CA MET A 1 17.58 4.12 1.24
C MET A 1 17.06 2.69 1.43
N ALA A 2 15.98 2.50 2.18
CA ALA A 2 15.44 1.17 2.54
C ALA A 2 15.11 0.32 1.30
N LEU A 3 14.44 0.91 0.29
CA LEU A 3 14.07 0.21 -0.97
C LEU A 3 15.28 -0.36 -1.73
N LYS A 4 16.39 0.38 -1.78
CA LYS A 4 17.65 -0.12 -2.37
C LYS A 4 18.17 -1.34 -1.62
N ARG A 5 18.15 -1.32 -0.28
CA ARG A 5 18.57 -2.46 0.56
C ARG A 5 17.63 -3.67 0.43
N MET A 6 16.37 -3.44 0.09
CA MET A 6 15.37 -4.47 -0.20
C MET A 6 15.46 -5.03 -1.64
N GLY A 7 16.42 -4.58 -2.46
CA GLY A 7 16.61 -5.07 -3.83
C GLY A 7 15.76 -4.39 -4.91
N PHE A 8 15.13 -3.26 -4.59
CA PHE A 8 14.29 -2.49 -5.54
C PHE A 8 15.03 -1.37 -6.27
N GLU A 9 16.36 -1.37 -6.25
CA GLU A 9 17.16 -0.35 -6.95
C GLU A 9 16.80 -0.29 -8.45
N GLY A 10 16.57 0.92 -8.96
CA GLY A 10 16.16 1.16 -10.35
C GLY A 10 14.74 0.68 -10.71
N ARG A 11 14.01 0.05 -9.78
CA ARG A 11 12.67 -0.52 -10.01
C ARG A 11 11.58 0.21 -9.24
N LEU A 12 11.86 0.62 -8.00
CA LEU A 12 10.91 1.34 -7.15
C LEU A 12 11.64 2.38 -6.30
N VAL A 13 11.04 3.56 -6.21
CA VAL A 13 11.50 4.67 -5.37
C VAL A 13 10.36 5.15 -4.46
N SER A 14 10.69 5.91 -3.42
CA SER A 14 9.72 6.44 -2.47
C SER A 14 8.61 7.25 -3.12
N HIS A 15 8.93 8.02 -4.17
CA HIS A 15 7.92 8.77 -4.92
C HIS A 15 6.92 7.84 -5.61
N GLY A 16 7.40 6.77 -6.27
CA GLY A 16 6.53 5.78 -6.91
C GLY A 16 5.58 5.10 -5.94
N MET A 17 6.00 4.85 -4.70
CA MET A 17 5.09 4.32 -3.66
C MET A 17 3.94 5.29 -3.35
N ARG A 18 4.21 6.60 -3.28
CA ARG A 18 3.15 7.60 -3.05
C ARG A 18 2.19 7.68 -4.24
N SER A 19 2.71 7.59 -5.47
CA SER A 19 1.88 7.57 -6.67
C SER A 19 0.94 6.35 -6.67
N ILE A 20 1.43 5.16 -6.34
CA ILE A 20 0.61 3.94 -6.24
C ILE A 20 -0.51 4.11 -5.21
N ALA A 21 -0.17 4.59 -4.01
CA ALA A 21 -1.16 4.82 -2.95
C ALA A 21 -2.21 5.87 -3.36
N SER A 22 -1.78 6.98 -3.95
CA SER A 22 -2.67 8.04 -4.43
C SER A 22 -3.66 7.51 -5.47
N THR A 23 -3.18 6.80 -6.49
CA THR A 23 -4.03 6.23 -7.55
C THR A 23 -5.08 5.29 -6.97
N ILE A 24 -4.66 4.29 -6.18
CA ILE A 24 -5.58 3.27 -5.66
C ILE A 24 -6.61 3.89 -4.72
N LEU A 25 -6.21 4.80 -3.83
CA LEU A 25 -7.16 5.41 -2.89
C LEU A 25 -8.19 6.30 -3.62
N ASN A 26 -7.78 7.02 -4.67
CA ASN A 26 -8.71 7.79 -5.50
C ASN A 26 -9.66 6.87 -6.28
N GLU A 27 -9.17 5.78 -6.87
CA GLU A 27 -10.00 4.80 -7.59
C GLU A 27 -11.05 4.15 -6.70
N GLN A 28 -10.76 4.01 -5.40
CA GLN A 28 -11.69 3.48 -4.40
C GLN A 28 -12.64 4.53 -3.83
N GLY A 29 -12.55 5.78 -4.31
CA GLY A 29 -13.48 6.85 -3.97
C GLY A 29 -13.28 7.46 -2.58
N TRP A 30 -12.09 7.30 -1.98
CA TRP A 30 -11.78 7.99 -0.72
C TRP A 30 -11.70 9.51 -0.91
N ASP A 31 -11.96 10.25 0.17
CA ASP A 31 -11.90 11.71 0.17
C ASP A 31 -10.49 12.19 -0.23
N PRO A 32 -10.34 12.96 -1.33
CA PRO A 32 -9.06 13.48 -1.79
C PRO A 32 -8.31 14.28 -0.71
N GLU A 33 -9.00 15.01 0.16
CA GLU A 33 -8.36 15.75 1.24
C GLU A 33 -7.63 14.82 2.22
N LEU A 34 -8.26 13.69 2.55
CA LEU A 34 -7.67 12.70 3.46
C LEU A 34 -6.49 11.99 2.82
N ILE A 35 -6.55 11.75 1.50
CA ILE A 35 -5.46 11.18 0.70
C ILE A 35 -4.25 12.13 0.73
N GLU A 36 -4.43 13.41 0.39
CA GLU A 36 -3.34 14.38 0.35
C GLU A 36 -2.69 14.57 1.74
N VAL A 37 -3.50 14.63 2.79
CA VAL A 37 -3.02 14.73 4.17
C VAL A 37 -2.28 13.45 4.60
N ALA A 38 -2.70 12.26 4.16
CA ALA A 38 -1.96 11.01 4.40
C ALA A 38 -0.64 10.93 3.62
N LEU A 39 -0.56 11.55 2.44
CA LEU A 39 0.66 11.62 1.62
C LEU A 39 1.63 12.73 2.08
N ALA A 40 1.24 13.52 3.09
CA ALA A 40 1.96 14.69 3.56
C ALA A 40 2.28 15.68 2.44
N HIS A 41 1.35 15.83 1.49
CA HIS A 41 1.44 16.84 0.46
C HIS A 41 1.13 18.21 1.05
N VAL A 42 1.80 19.23 0.51
CA VAL A 42 1.56 20.62 0.87
C VAL A 42 0.28 21.06 0.16
N ASP A 43 -0.64 21.66 0.93
CA ASP A 43 -1.88 22.21 0.39
C ASP A 43 -1.56 23.27 -0.67
N LYS A 44 -2.23 23.20 -1.82
CA LYS A 44 -2.04 24.16 -2.92
C LYS A 44 -2.67 25.53 -2.64
N ASP A 45 -3.63 25.57 -1.71
CA ASP A 45 -4.28 26.79 -1.26
C ASP A 45 -3.51 27.35 -0.05
N GLU A 46 -2.69 28.37 -0.29
CA GLU A 46 -1.87 29.02 0.73
C GLU A 46 -2.72 29.66 1.84
N VAL A 47 -3.90 30.19 1.51
CA VAL A 47 -4.80 30.80 2.50
C VAL A 47 -5.34 29.71 3.41
N ARG A 48 -5.84 28.60 2.86
CA ARG A 48 -6.31 27.47 3.65
C ARG A 48 -5.19 26.87 4.50
N SER A 49 -4.01 26.68 3.93
CA SER A 49 -2.84 26.12 4.62
C SER A 49 -2.38 26.97 5.81
N ALA A 50 -2.54 28.30 5.75
CA ALA A 50 -2.18 29.19 6.84
C ALA A 50 -2.99 28.94 8.12
N TYR A 51 -4.25 28.51 7.98
CA TYR A 51 -5.18 28.33 9.11
C TYR A 51 -5.44 26.86 9.44
N ASN A 52 -5.44 25.99 8.44
CA ASN A 52 -5.77 24.59 8.62
C ASN A 52 -4.57 23.79 9.13
N ARG A 53 -4.53 23.58 10.45
CA ARG A 53 -3.55 22.75 11.15
C ARG A 53 -4.09 21.35 11.49
N ALA A 54 -5.25 20.97 10.94
CA ALA A 54 -5.89 19.71 11.31
C ALA A 54 -5.21 18.51 10.63
N ASP A 55 -4.87 17.50 11.44
CA ASP A 55 -4.32 16.23 10.93
C ASP A 55 -5.41 15.23 10.52
N TYR A 56 -6.68 15.52 10.79
CA TYR A 56 -7.83 14.66 10.44
C TYR A 56 -7.67 13.18 10.84
N ILE A 57 -6.96 12.88 11.94
CA ILE A 57 -6.55 11.52 12.31
C ILE A 57 -7.74 10.55 12.34
N GLU A 58 -8.83 10.91 13.01
CA GLU A 58 -9.99 10.03 13.12
C GLU A 58 -10.73 9.84 11.79
N ARG A 59 -10.73 10.85 10.91
CA ARG A 59 -11.28 10.72 9.55
C ARG A 59 -10.40 9.84 8.66
N ARG A 60 -9.07 9.88 8.84
CA ARG A 60 -8.12 9.04 8.09
C ARG A 60 -8.13 7.58 8.54
N ARG A 61 -8.50 7.30 9.79
CA ARG A 61 -8.41 5.95 10.38
C ARG A 61 -9.11 4.86 9.54
N PRO A 62 -10.36 5.01 9.07
CA PRO A 62 -11.01 4.00 8.23
C PRO A 62 -10.28 3.75 6.91
N MET A 63 -9.83 4.83 6.25
CA MET A 63 -9.05 4.75 5.01
C MET A 63 -7.73 4.01 5.22
N MET A 64 -7.02 4.31 6.32
CA MET A 64 -5.74 3.69 6.63
C MET A 64 -5.88 2.22 7.03
N ILE A 65 -6.98 1.85 7.70
CA ILE A 65 -7.31 0.44 7.98
C ILE A 65 -7.56 -0.30 6.66
N TRP A 66 -8.42 0.26 5.81
CA TRP A 66 -8.70 -0.31 4.50
C TRP A 66 -7.43 -0.46 3.65
N TRP A 67 -6.56 0.56 3.63
CA TRP A 67 -5.28 0.52 2.93
C TRP A 67 -4.37 -0.60 3.45
N SER A 68 -4.32 -0.79 4.77
CA SER A 68 -3.58 -1.90 5.39
C SER A 68 -4.13 -3.25 4.94
N GLU A 69 -5.46 -3.43 4.94
CA GLU A 69 -6.10 -4.66 4.47
C GLU A 69 -5.83 -4.92 2.99
N HIS A 70 -5.88 -3.88 2.16
CA HIS A 70 -5.56 -3.96 0.73
C HIS A 70 -4.13 -4.46 0.49
N ILE A 71 -3.15 -3.92 1.23
CA ILE A 71 -1.75 -4.39 1.15
C ILE A 71 -1.63 -5.85 1.58
N GLN A 72 -2.29 -6.24 2.66
CA GLN A 72 -2.22 -7.61 3.17
C GLN A 72 -2.79 -8.61 2.16
N GLN A 73 -3.93 -8.29 1.55
CA GLN A 73 -4.53 -9.11 0.50
C GLN A 73 -3.61 -9.25 -0.72
N ALA A 74 -2.99 -8.14 -1.15
CA ALA A 74 -2.01 -8.16 -2.24
C ALA A 74 -0.76 -9.00 -1.92
N ALA A 75 -0.32 -8.99 -0.65
CA ALA A 75 0.86 -9.72 -0.19
C ALA A 75 0.61 -11.24 -0.08
N THR A 76 -0.62 -11.66 0.25
CA THR A 76 -0.94 -13.09 0.43
C THR A 76 -0.88 -13.92 -0.85
N GLY A 77 -0.85 -13.29 -2.04
CA GLY A 77 -0.81 -13.98 -3.33
C GLY A 77 -2.07 -14.80 -3.60
N SER A 78 -2.46 -14.93 -4.88
CA SER A 78 -3.46 -15.93 -5.27
C SER A 78 -2.85 -17.32 -5.19
N LEU A 79 -2.90 -17.94 -4.01
CA LEU A 79 -2.66 -19.38 -3.87
C LEU A 79 -3.76 -20.12 -4.62
N SER A 80 -3.50 -20.44 -5.89
CA SER A 80 -4.37 -21.31 -6.66
C SER A 80 -4.54 -22.63 -5.91
N VAL A 81 -5.78 -23.04 -5.66
CA VAL A 81 -6.11 -24.35 -5.07
C VAL A 81 -5.47 -25.49 -5.87
N ALA A 82 -5.25 -25.30 -7.17
CA ALA A 82 -4.54 -26.26 -8.02
C ALA A 82 -3.07 -26.46 -7.59
N ALA A 83 -2.38 -25.42 -7.11
CA ALA A 83 -1.01 -25.52 -6.60
C ALA A 83 -0.93 -26.37 -5.31
N VAL A 84 -2.00 -26.40 -4.52
CA VAL A 84 -2.11 -27.19 -3.28
C VAL A 84 -2.43 -28.67 -3.56
N GLN A 85 -3.12 -28.98 -4.67
CA GLN A 85 -3.45 -30.36 -5.03
C GLN A 85 -2.29 -31.10 -5.73
N GLY A 86 -1.38 -30.38 -6.39
CA GLY A 86 -0.23 -30.97 -7.09
C GLY A 86 0.84 -31.61 -6.18
N THR A 87 0.87 -31.27 -4.89
CA THR A 87 1.91 -31.75 -3.94
C THR A 87 1.51 -32.98 -3.13
N ARG A 88 0.24 -33.42 -3.18
CA ARG A 88 -0.22 -34.64 -2.45
C ARG A 88 0.35 -35.96 -2.99
N GLY A 89 1.00 -35.94 -4.16
CA GLY A 89 1.58 -37.13 -4.80
C GLY A 89 3.10 -37.25 -4.77
N MET A 90 3.84 -36.22 -4.34
CA MET A 90 5.30 -36.24 -4.37
C MET A 90 5.85 -36.79 -3.05
N LYS A 91 6.15 -38.10 -3.01
CA LYS A 91 6.98 -38.68 -1.96
C LYS A 91 8.37 -38.05 -2.04
N VAL A 92 8.69 -37.19 -1.07
CA VAL A 92 10.06 -36.73 -0.84
C VAL A 92 10.89 -37.95 -0.46
N VAL A 93 11.73 -38.42 -1.38
CA VAL A 93 12.73 -39.46 -1.11
C VAL A 93 13.89 -38.76 -0.40
N SER A 94 14.09 -39.08 0.88
CA SER A 94 15.31 -38.70 1.60
C SER A 94 16.48 -39.49 1.01
N MET A 95 17.38 -38.82 0.31
CA MET A 95 18.69 -39.37 -0.04
C MET A 95 19.55 -39.38 1.23
N ARG A 96 20.04 -40.58 1.57
CA ARG A 96 20.98 -40.82 2.67
C ARG A 96 22.30 -40.13 2.43
#